data_AF-A0A955KB35-F1
#
_entry.id   AF-A0A955KB35-F1
#
_cell.length_a   1.000
_cell.length_b   1.000
_cell.length_c   1.000
_cell.angle_alpha   90.00
_cell.angle_beta   90.00
_cell.angle_gamma   90.00
#
_symmetry.space_group_name_H-M   'P 1'
#
loop_
_entity.id
_entity.type
_entity.pdbx_description
1 polymer ?
#
loop_
_entity_poly.entity_id
_entity_poly.type
_entity_poly.pdbx_seq_one_letter_code
_entity_poly.pdbx_strand_id
1 'polypeptide(L)'
;MSAEYVGMSKGGIKILLVAHGVGPMATERGVVDAYKWQTSDKTRGREGGRITIDEFHKLESGHYGPVEVVELETYLRRYQYPFLSILSAVEAFVDPVLRARLGPRASEYLTEHARLAIEFYKKHHAYDPSSGPMNPYIIQPGDASCSYVYQEVEEGFAFAHLLSIGAISQVQGNDYGRLPTWSCDIGPHGWGDGTRMFGVREGDAGEIRKGPDARKLLLKHWRELMEPTGLDQAPGGLMVLMQLPDETWFTQVPKKGARADTYEPEFLVKSMQQVGEAVRFYTDSNYPVPIFRYDRKEVEAVLPKSANAYALVGEPDFTNGVGSRETCLVQGYRVEVDPTHRPIKEKVLENDYDRMMQLLNVE
;
A
#
# COMPACT_ATOMS: atom_id res chain seq x y z
N MET A 1 2.15 -19.25 0.89
CA MET A 1 2.77 -17.90 0.82
C MET A 1 4.27 -18.03 1.12
N SER A 2 5.09 -17.09 0.63
CA SER A 2 6.53 -17.03 0.98
C SER A 2 6.73 -16.15 2.21
N ALA A 3 7.60 -16.58 3.13
CA ALA A 3 7.88 -15.85 4.36
C ALA A 3 9.35 -15.93 4.73
N GLU A 4 9.82 -14.91 5.42
CA GLU A 4 11.16 -14.78 5.96
C GLU A 4 11.11 -14.73 7.49
N TYR A 5 12.04 -15.43 8.13
CA TYR A 5 12.12 -15.52 9.58
C TYR A 5 13.54 -15.22 10.04
N VAL A 6 13.68 -14.47 11.14
CA VAL A 6 14.99 -14.16 11.72
C VAL A 6 14.97 -14.48 13.21
N GLY A 7 15.93 -15.31 13.63
CA GLY A 7 16.01 -15.81 15.00
C GLY A 7 17.32 -16.51 15.29
N MET A 8 17.45 -17.00 16.53
CA MET A 8 18.61 -17.76 16.97
C MET A 8 18.45 -19.24 16.64
N SER A 9 19.42 -19.78 15.90
CA SER A 9 19.51 -21.21 15.60
C SER A 9 19.71 -22.02 16.88
N LYS A 10 19.47 -23.34 16.82
CA LYS A 10 19.84 -24.24 17.93
C LYS A 10 21.34 -24.21 18.27
N GLY A 11 22.17 -23.83 17.30
CA GLY A 11 23.62 -23.66 17.47
C GLY A 11 24.04 -22.32 18.10
N GLY A 12 23.09 -21.43 18.41
CA GLY A 12 23.38 -20.13 19.03
C GLY A 12 23.89 -19.06 18.06
N ILE A 13 23.67 -19.23 16.75
CA ILE A 13 23.98 -18.21 15.74
C ILE A 13 22.70 -17.59 15.20
N LYS A 14 22.74 -16.29 14.86
CA LYS A 14 21.59 -15.59 14.26
C LYS A 14 21.48 -15.97 12.79
N ILE A 15 20.35 -16.54 12.40
CA ILE A 15 20.09 -16.99 11.02
C ILE A 15 18.82 -16.35 10.46
N LEU A 16 18.82 -16.21 9.15
CA LEU A 16 17.67 -15.84 8.33
C LEU A 16 17.21 -17.10 7.59
N LEU A 17 15.91 -17.40 7.70
CA LEU A 17 15.26 -18.51 7.02
C LEU A 17 14.28 -17.96 5.99
N VAL A 18 14.35 -18.45 4.75
CA VAL A 18 13.31 -18.19 3.74
C VAL A 18 12.54 -19.47 3.46
N ALA A 19 11.22 -19.41 3.63
CA ALA A 19 10.30 -20.51 3.35
C ALA A 19 9.36 -20.14 2.21
N HIS A 20 9.29 -20.99 1.18
CA HIS A 20 8.40 -20.82 0.03
C HIS A 20 7.23 -21.79 0.11
N GLY A 21 6.05 -21.30 0.49
CA GLY A 21 4.82 -22.10 0.51
C GLY A 21 4.71 -23.06 1.70
N VAL A 22 5.67 -23.04 2.63
CA VAL A 22 5.69 -23.88 3.83
C VAL A 22 5.89 -23.03 5.10
N GLY A 23 5.64 -23.63 6.27
CA GLY A 23 5.87 -22.97 7.55
C GLY A 23 4.63 -22.36 8.20
N PRO A 24 4.79 -21.75 9.38
CA PRO A 24 3.68 -21.23 10.18
C PRO A 24 2.91 -20.12 9.46
N MET A 25 3.55 -19.33 8.59
CA MET A 25 2.89 -18.28 7.81
C MET A 25 2.47 -18.72 6.39
N ALA A 26 2.41 -20.02 6.10
CA ALA A 26 1.98 -20.50 4.78
C ALA A 26 0.48 -20.25 4.52
N THR A 27 -0.32 -20.08 5.58
CA THR A 27 -1.78 -19.88 5.55
C THR A 27 -2.17 -18.50 6.09
N GLU A 28 -3.34 -17.98 5.67
CA GLU A 28 -3.86 -16.69 6.15
C GLU A 28 -3.95 -16.64 7.68
N ARG A 29 -4.50 -17.71 8.30
CA ARG A 29 -4.59 -17.81 9.75
C ARG A 29 -3.22 -17.68 10.43
N GLY A 30 -2.22 -18.36 9.88
CA GLY A 30 -0.85 -18.30 10.38
C GLY A 30 -0.23 -16.91 10.30
N VAL A 31 -0.50 -16.17 9.22
CA VAL A 31 -0.11 -14.77 9.07
C VAL A 31 -0.80 -13.91 10.13
N VAL A 32 -2.12 -14.02 10.27
CA VAL A 32 -2.88 -13.27 11.29
C VAL A 32 -2.34 -13.56 12.68
N ASP A 33 -2.09 -14.83 13.00
CA ASP A 33 -1.55 -15.24 14.30
C ASP A 33 -0.16 -14.62 14.57
N ALA A 34 0.73 -14.59 13.57
CA ALA A 34 2.05 -13.98 13.71
C ALA A 34 1.99 -12.45 13.94
N TYR A 35 1.07 -11.76 13.26
CA TYR A 35 0.91 -10.30 13.37
C TYR A 35 -0.05 -9.85 14.48
N LYS A 36 -0.63 -10.77 15.27
CA LYS A 36 -1.44 -10.40 16.46
C LYS A 36 -0.70 -9.44 17.36
N TRP A 37 0.60 -9.64 17.57
CA TRP A 37 1.43 -8.79 18.43
C TRP A 37 1.45 -7.31 18.02
N GLN A 38 1.48 -7.04 16.71
CA GLN A 38 1.45 -5.67 16.17
C GLN A 38 0.04 -5.09 16.18
N THR A 39 -0.97 -5.92 15.99
CA THR A 39 -2.36 -5.48 15.78
C THR A 39 -3.19 -5.38 17.07
N SER A 40 -2.89 -6.19 18.08
CA SER A 40 -3.67 -6.26 19.33
C SER A 40 -3.26 -5.22 20.38
N ASP A 41 -2.02 -4.73 20.36
CA ASP A 41 -1.55 -3.71 21.31
C ASP A 41 -0.63 -2.69 20.63
N LYS A 42 -1.24 -1.63 20.10
CA LYS A 42 -0.54 -0.53 19.42
C LYS A 42 0.25 0.38 20.38
N THR A 43 0.12 0.20 21.70
CA THR A 43 0.77 1.09 22.68
C THR A 43 2.24 0.74 22.94
N ARG A 44 2.69 -0.44 22.50
CA ARG A 44 4.02 -0.97 22.80
C ARG A 44 5.05 -0.83 21.68
N GLY A 45 4.70 -0.24 20.53
CA GLY A 45 5.63 -0.06 19.40
C GLY A 45 6.20 -1.38 18.83
N ARG A 46 5.45 -2.48 18.94
CA ARG A 46 5.87 -3.81 18.48
C ARG A 46 5.59 -3.97 16.99
N GLU A 47 6.50 -3.50 16.14
CA GLU A 47 6.39 -3.65 14.68
C GLU A 47 6.88 -5.03 14.22
N GLY A 48 6.16 -5.66 13.29
CA GLY A 48 6.51 -6.94 12.69
C GLY A 48 5.76 -8.16 13.26
N GLY A 49 5.84 -9.29 12.56
CA GLY A 49 5.28 -10.55 13.04
C GLY A 49 6.24 -11.29 13.98
N ARG A 50 5.69 -12.12 14.87
CA ARG A 50 6.47 -13.04 15.72
C ARG A 50 5.95 -14.48 15.61
N ILE A 51 6.88 -15.42 15.68
CA ILE A 51 6.61 -16.83 15.97
C ILE A 51 7.39 -17.25 17.20
N THR A 52 6.98 -18.32 17.87
CA THR A 52 7.75 -18.86 18.99
C THR A 52 9.07 -19.44 18.49
N ILE A 53 10.06 -19.50 19.38
CA ILE A 53 11.35 -20.10 19.07
C ILE A 53 11.22 -21.58 18.68
N ASP A 54 10.26 -22.31 19.26
CA ASP A 54 9.99 -23.71 18.89
C ASP A 54 9.51 -23.83 17.43
N GLU A 55 8.66 -22.90 16.98
CA GLU A 55 8.21 -22.84 15.58
C GLU A 55 9.36 -22.49 14.63
N PHE A 56 10.24 -21.58 15.04
CA PHE A 56 11.45 -21.24 14.31
C PHE A 56 12.40 -22.45 14.18
N HIS A 57 12.58 -23.22 15.25
CA HIS A 57 13.42 -24.43 15.23
C HIS A 57 12.81 -25.57 14.43
N LYS A 58 11.48 -25.66 14.34
CA LYS A 58 10.79 -26.58 13.42
C LYS A 58 11.05 -26.21 11.95
N LEU A 59 11.04 -24.91 11.62
CA LEU A 59 11.43 -24.43 10.29
C LEU A 59 12.88 -24.80 9.98
N GLU A 60 13.80 -24.48 10.89
CA GLU A 60 15.24 -24.79 10.77
C GLU A 60 15.47 -26.29 10.53
N SER A 61 14.75 -27.16 11.23
CA SER A 61 14.89 -28.62 11.10
C SER A 61 14.17 -29.22 9.88
N GLY A 62 13.52 -28.41 9.05
CA GLY A 62 12.76 -28.87 7.89
C GLY A 62 11.44 -29.58 8.21
N HIS A 63 10.89 -29.42 9.43
CA HIS A 63 9.63 -30.06 9.85
C HIS A 63 8.47 -29.72 8.91
N TYR A 64 8.45 -28.48 8.41
CA TYR A 64 7.42 -27.99 7.49
C TYR A 64 7.72 -28.26 6.01
N GLY A 65 8.95 -28.69 5.69
CA GLY A 65 9.48 -28.71 4.34
C GLY A 65 10.81 -27.95 4.24
N PRO A 66 11.41 -27.91 3.04
CA PRO A 66 12.70 -27.26 2.84
C PRO A 66 12.61 -25.74 3.02
N VAL A 67 13.66 -25.17 3.62
CA VAL A 67 13.87 -23.73 3.78
C VAL A 67 15.30 -23.39 3.36
N GLU A 68 15.49 -22.17 2.87
CA GLU A 68 16.82 -21.63 2.62
C GLU A 68 17.35 -21.00 3.92
N VAL A 69 18.62 -21.25 4.23
CA VAL A 69 19.25 -20.80 5.48
C VAL A 69 20.42 -19.87 5.15
N VAL A 70 20.40 -18.67 5.72
CA VAL A 70 21.49 -17.70 5.59
C VAL A 70 22.00 -17.31 6.98
N GLU A 71 23.30 -17.40 7.19
CA GLU A 71 23.93 -16.86 8.40
C GLU A 71 23.93 -15.33 8.35
N LEU A 72 23.16 -14.70 9.24
CA LEU A 72 22.87 -13.28 9.14
C LEU A 72 24.09 -12.42 9.42
N GLU A 73 24.87 -12.75 10.45
CA GLU A 73 26.08 -12.00 10.81
C GLU A 73 27.13 -11.98 9.69
N THR A 74 27.29 -13.10 8.98
CA THR A 74 28.17 -13.19 7.81
C THR A 74 27.63 -12.34 6.66
N TYR A 75 26.31 -12.34 6.44
CA TYR A 75 25.67 -11.51 5.42
C TYR A 75 25.83 -10.01 5.69
N LEU A 76 25.64 -9.58 6.94
CA LEU A 76 25.71 -8.17 7.32
C LEU A 76 27.06 -7.51 7.05
N ARG A 77 28.13 -8.32 6.94
CA ARG A 77 29.49 -7.86 6.64
C ARG A 77 29.81 -7.80 5.15
N ARG A 78 28.90 -8.25 4.28
CA ARG A 78 29.13 -8.38 2.84
C ARG A 78 29.17 -7.04 2.13
N TYR A 79 28.35 -6.09 2.57
CA TYR A 79 28.22 -4.75 1.99
C TYR A 79 28.20 -3.70 3.10
N GLN A 80 28.44 -2.43 2.75
CA GLN A 80 28.31 -1.32 3.69
C GLN A 80 26.86 -1.17 4.18
N TYR A 81 25.89 -1.32 3.27
CA TYR A 81 24.46 -1.27 3.57
C TYR A 81 23.73 -2.49 2.97
N PRO A 82 23.83 -3.67 3.61
CA PRO A 82 23.41 -4.95 3.04
C PRO A 82 21.92 -5.03 2.67
N PHE A 83 21.07 -4.18 3.25
CA PHE A 83 19.64 -4.14 2.94
C PHE A 83 19.14 -2.82 2.32
N LEU A 84 20.04 -1.88 2.01
CA LEU A 84 19.68 -0.57 1.43
C LEU A 84 20.29 -0.37 0.05
N SER A 85 21.44 -1.00 -0.21
CA SER A 85 22.14 -0.84 -1.46
C SER A 85 21.44 -1.62 -2.59
N ILE A 86 21.21 -0.94 -3.71
CA ILE A 86 20.77 -1.58 -4.95
C ILE A 86 21.97 -2.33 -5.52
N LEU A 87 21.85 -3.63 -5.72
CA LEU A 87 22.93 -4.49 -6.20
C LEU A 87 22.99 -4.49 -7.73
N SER A 88 24.21 -4.53 -8.25
CA SER A 88 24.45 -4.80 -9.67
C SER A 88 24.10 -6.25 -10.02
N ALA A 89 23.90 -6.55 -11.30
CA ALA A 89 23.56 -7.90 -11.74
C ALA A 89 24.60 -8.92 -11.24
N VAL A 90 25.89 -8.63 -11.38
CA VAL A 90 26.98 -9.51 -10.90
C VAL A 90 26.88 -9.77 -9.40
N GLU A 91 26.65 -8.74 -8.59
CA GLU A 91 26.50 -8.86 -7.14
C GLU A 91 25.25 -9.66 -6.78
N ALA A 92 24.12 -9.36 -7.43
CA ALA A 92 22.84 -10.02 -7.21
C ALA A 92 22.91 -11.53 -7.49
N PHE A 93 23.65 -11.94 -8.52
CA PHE A 93 23.83 -13.36 -8.84
C PHE A 93 24.52 -14.15 -7.74
N VAL A 94 25.33 -13.53 -6.89
CA VAL A 94 26.08 -14.20 -5.82
C VAL A 94 25.60 -13.82 -4.41
N ASP A 95 24.53 -13.05 -4.31
CA ASP A 95 23.94 -12.65 -3.04
C ASP A 95 23.12 -13.81 -2.44
N PRO A 96 23.46 -14.30 -1.23
CA PRO A 96 22.78 -15.46 -0.65
C PRO A 96 21.34 -15.15 -0.21
N VAL A 97 21.04 -13.91 0.19
CA VAL A 97 19.69 -13.50 0.61
C VAL A 97 18.78 -13.39 -0.60
N LEU A 98 19.23 -12.80 -1.70
CA LEU A 98 18.45 -12.73 -2.94
C LEU A 98 18.19 -14.11 -3.53
N ARG A 99 19.19 -15.00 -3.52
CA ARG A 99 19.00 -16.40 -3.92
C ARG A 99 17.96 -17.09 -3.05
N ALA A 100 18.04 -16.92 -1.73
CA ALA A 100 17.08 -17.48 -0.80
C ALA A 100 15.67 -16.92 -1.03
N ARG A 101 15.53 -15.62 -1.30
CA ARG A 101 14.25 -14.93 -1.51
C ARG A 101 13.59 -15.22 -2.86
N LEU A 102 14.37 -15.38 -3.93
CA LEU A 102 13.86 -15.67 -5.27
C LEU A 102 13.64 -17.18 -5.49
N GLY A 103 14.26 -18.02 -4.65
CA GLY A 103 14.10 -19.47 -4.69
C GLY A 103 14.69 -20.11 -5.95
N PRO A 104 14.16 -21.28 -6.39
CA PRO A 104 14.77 -22.09 -7.44
C PRO A 104 14.95 -21.40 -8.80
N ARG A 105 14.19 -20.34 -9.07
CA ARG A 105 14.22 -19.58 -10.33
C ARG A 105 15.01 -18.28 -10.25
N ALA A 106 15.80 -18.08 -9.19
CA ALA A 106 16.60 -16.88 -8.98
C ALA A 106 17.46 -16.51 -10.20
N SER A 107 18.20 -17.48 -10.76
CA SER A 107 19.06 -17.23 -11.92
C SER A 107 18.29 -16.80 -13.17
N GLU A 108 17.11 -17.40 -13.42
CA GLU A 108 16.26 -17.02 -14.55
C GLU A 108 15.75 -15.59 -14.39
N TYR A 109 15.23 -15.27 -13.19
CA TYR A 109 14.71 -13.95 -12.87
C TYR A 109 15.80 -12.87 -13.02
N LEU A 110 16.97 -13.07 -12.42
CA LEU A 110 18.08 -12.11 -12.46
C LEU A 110 18.64 -11.92 -13.87
N THR A 111 18.69 -12.99 -14.68
CA THR A 111 19.11 -12.91 -16.09
C THR A 111 18.16 -12.03 -16.89
N GLU A 112 16.85 -12.26 -16.75
CA GLU A 112 15.85 -11.51 -17.49
C GLU A 112 15.76 -10.05 -17.03
N HIS A 113 15.85 -9.79 -15.72
CA HIS A 113 15.88 -8.43 -15.20
C HIS A 113 17.12 -7.67 -15.69
N ALA A 114 18.32 -8.29 -15.66
CA ALA A 114 19.53 -7.69 -16.21
C ALA A 114 19.37 -7.35 -17.70
N ARG A 115 18.77 -8.25 -18.49
CA ARG A 115 18.49 -8.01 -19.92
C ARG A 115 17.59 -6.78 -20.11
N LEU A 116 16.48 -6.70 -19.38
CA LEU A 116 15.53 -5.59 -19.45
C LEU A 116 16.13 -4.26 -18.98
N ALA A 117 16.95 -4.27 -17.93
CA ALA A 117 17.63 -3.07 -17.44
C ALA A 117 18.64 -2.52 -18.47
N ILE A 118 19.37 -3.40 -19.16
CA ILE A 118 20.27 -3.03 -20.25
C ILE A 118 19.49 -2.40 -21.41
N GLU A 119 18.34 -2.96 -21.79
CA GLU A 119 17.47 -2.39 -22.83
C GLU A 119 16.96 -1.00 -22.44
N PHE A 120 16.56 -0.83 -21.18
CA PHE A 120 16.13 0.46 -20.64
C PHE A 120 17.25 1.51 -20.73
N TYR A 121 18.49 1.18 -20.33
CA TYR A 121 19.63 2.10 -20.38
C TYR A 121 20.01 2.48 -21.81
N LYS A 122 20.00 1.51 -22.74
CA LYS A 122 20.26 1.77 -24.17
C LYS A 122 19.24 2.76 -24.75
N LYS A 123 17.97 2.62 -24.38
CA LYS A 123 16.88 3.46 -24.91
C LYS A 123 16.87 4.88 -24.33
N HIS A 124 17.14 5.05 -23.04
CA HIS A 124 16.90 6.33 -22.36
C HIS A 124 18.16 7.10 -21.95
N HIS A 125 19.34 6.45 -21.95
CA HIS A 125 20.55 7.05 -21.38
C HIS A 125 21.78 6.99 -22.31
N ALA A 126 21.55 6.84 -23.62
CA ALA A 126 22.56 6.94 -24.67
C ALA A 126 23.87 6.20 -24.33
N TYR A 127 23.74 4.95 -23.89
CA TYR A 127 24.89 4.12 -23.53
C TYR A 127 25.78 3.89 -24.74
N ASP A 128 27.08 4.16 -24.60
CA ASP A 128 28.10 3.82 -25.59
C ASP A 128 28.57 2.36 -25.37
N PRO A 129 28.26 1.43 -26.31
CA PRO A 129 28.66 0.03 -26.23
C PRO A 129 30.18 -0.19 -26.20
N SER A 130 30.98 0.81 -26.58
CA SER A 130 32.44 0.74 -26.54
C SER A 130 33.03 0.88 -25.12
N SER A 131 32.21 1.27 -24.15
CA SER A 131 32.60 1.48 -22.74
C SER A 131 32.84 0.20 -21.93
N GLY A 132 32.66 -0.99 -22.54
CA GLY A 132 32.77 -2.29 -21.89
C GLY A 132 31.42 -2.97 -21.63
N PRO A 133 31.41 -4.14 -20.94
CA PRO A 133 30.18 -4.83 -20.59
C PRO A 133 29.40 -4.05 -19.52
N MET A 134 28.12 -3.79 -19.80
CA MET A 134 27.23 -3.11 -18.86
C MET A 134 26.83 -4.06 -17.73
N ASN A 135 27.06 -3.64 -16.48
CA ASN A 135 26.60 -4.32 -15.28
C ASN A 135 25.49 -3.48 -14.62
N PRO A 136 24.20 -3.68 -14.99
CA PRO A 136 23.11 -2.83 -14.50
C PRO A 136 22.82 -3.09 -13.01
N TYR A 137 22.34 -2.05 -12.31
CA TYR A 137 21.77 -2.15 -10.96
C TYR A 137 20.31 -2.55 -11.07
N ILE A 138 19.96 -3.72 -10.53
CA ILE A 138 18.67 -4.37 -10.82
C ILE A 138 17.83 -4.66 -9.59
N ILE A 139 18.42 -4.89 -8.41
CA ILE A 139 17.61 -5.33 -7.27
C ILE A 139 18.20 -4.89 -5.94
N GLN A 140 17.32 -4.44 -5.05
CA GLN A 140 17.66 -4.14 -3.67
C GLN A 140 17.17 -5.28 -2.77
N PRO A 141 18.04 -5.96 -2.02
CA PRO A 141 17.60 -6.78 -0.89
C PRO A 141 17.00 -5.85 0.16
N GLY A 142 15.67 -5.78 0.31
CA GLY A 142 15.03 -4.92 1.30
C GLY A 142 15.19 -5.43 2.73
N ASP A 143 15.09 -4.53 3.72
CA ASP A 143 14.95 -4.87 5.15
C ASP A 143 13.46 -4.90 5.55
N ALA A 144 13.16 -5.43 6.73
CA ALA A 144 11.82 -5.37 7.29
C ALA A 144 11.54 -3.99 7.90
N SER A 145 10.24 -3.67 8.07
CA SER A 145 9.81 -2.53 8.89
C SER A 145 10.47 -2.51 10.28
N CYS A 146 10.74 -3.69 10.85
CA CYS A 146 11.63 -3.85 12.00
C CYS A 146 13.02 -4.31 11.53
N SER A 147 13.97 -3.38 11.49
CA SER A 147 15.31 -3.70 11.00
C SER A 147 15.95 -4.83 11.80
N TYR A 148 16.30 -5.92 11.10
CA TYR A 148 16.92 -7.08 11.74
C TYR A 148 18.33 -6.81 12.26
N VAL A 149 18.93 -5.70 11.84
CA VAL A 149 20.24 -5.24 12.29
C VAL A 149 20.15 -4.63 13.68
N TYR A 150 19.13 -3.81 13.91
CA TYR A 150 19.05 -2.97 15.11
C TYR A 150 18.03 -3.46 16.14
N GLN A 151 17.10 -4.31 15.74
CA GLN A 151 16.09 -4.85 16.66
C GLN A 151 16.49 -6.23 17.17
N GLU A 152 16.44 -6.37 18.49
CA GLU A 152 16.46 -7.66 19.17
C GLU A 152 15.04 -8.18 19.28
N VAL A 153 14.85 -9.46 18.97
CA VAL A 153 13.57 -10.14 19.18
C VAL A 153 13.43 -10.47 20.66
N GLU A 154 12.20 -10.41 21.17
CA GLU A 154 11.90 -10.79 22.54
C GLU A 154 12.32 -12.25 22.83
N GLU A 155 12.78 -12.52 24.07
CA GLU A 155 13.19 -13.87 24.47
C GLU A 155 12.07 -14.88 24.24
N GLY A 156 12.42 -16.02 23.62
CA GLY A 156 11.48 -17.08 23.26
C GLY A 156 10.76 -16.88 21.92
N PHE A 157 11.09 -15.83 21.16
CA PHE A 157 10.49 -15.54 19.86
C PHE A 157 11.52 -15.38 18.73
N ALA A 158 11.03 -15.43 17.50
CA ALA A 158 11.72 -15.07 16.28
C ALA A 158 10.85 -14.10 15.45
N PHE A 159 11.49 -13.20 14.70
CA PHE A 159 10.78 -12.35 13.74
C PHE A 159 10.22 -13.19 12.60
N ALA A 160 9.08 -12.75 12.08
CA ALA A 160 8.40 -13.42 10.98
C ALA A 160 7.70 -12.39 10.07
N HIS A 161 8.01 -12.41 8.78
CA HIS A 161 7.45 -11.48 7.80
C HIS A 161 7.06 -12.19 6.51
N LEU A 162 6.02 -11.68 5.85
CA LEU A 162 5.76 -12.07 4.47
C LEU A 162 6.84 -11.51 3.57
N LEU A 163 7.25 -12.30 2.59
CA LEU A 163 8.19 -11.85 1.57
C LEU A 163 7.41 -11.19 0.42
N SER A 164 7.83 -9.99 0.02
CA SER A 164 7.27 -9.26 -1.11
C SER A 164 8.33 -8.90 -2.12
N ILE A 165 7.90 -8.70 -3.36
CA ILE A 165 8.70 -8.09 -4.42
C ILE A 165 7.98 -6.84 -4.91
N GLY A 166 8.72 -5.73 -4.98
CA GLY A 166 8.22 -4.46 -5.42
C GLY A 166 8.03 -4.39 -6.93
N ALA A 167 7.33 -3.34 -7.38
CA ALA A 167 7.27 -3.01 -8.79
C ALA A 167 8.64 -2.52 -9.27
N ILE A 168 8.98 -2.83 -10.52
CA ILE A 168 10.17 -2.24 -11.12
C ILE A 168 9.93 -0.74 -11.29
N SER A 169 10.88 0.04 -10.78
CA SER A 169 10.84 1.50 -10.80
C SER A 169 12.18 2.09 -11.22
N GLN A 170 12.11 3.33 -11.68
CA GLN A 170 13.30 4.13 -11.96
C GLN A 170 13.68 4.92 -10.71
N VAL A 171 14.86 4.68 -10.16
CA VAL A 171 15.40 5.47 -9.05
C VAL A 171 16.56 6.33 -9.55
N GLN A 172 16.49 7.64 -9.32
CA GLN A 172 17.59 8.57 -9.59
C GLN A 172 18.44 8.73 -8.34
N GLY A 173 19.76 8.53 -8.48
CA GLY A 173 20.70 8.58 -7.36
C GLY A 173 20.66 7.28 -6.55
N ASN A 174 21.63 6.40 -6.83
CA ASN A 174 21.90 5.25 -5.97
C ASN A 174 23.24 5.49 -5.24
N ASP A 175 23.55 4.64 -4.26
CA ASP A 175 24.82 4.66 -3.50
C ASP A 175 26.07 4.63 -4.40
N TYR A 176 25.92 4.27 -5.68
CA TYR A 176 27.00 3.96 -6.61
C TYR A 176 27.06 4.84 -7.85
N GLY A 177 26.26 5.92 -7.96
CA GLY A 177 26.44 6.92 -9.01
C GLY A 177 25.18 7.57 -9.58
N ARG A 178 25.38 8.26 -10.72
CA ARG A 178 24.40 9.11 -11.41
C ARG A 178 23.51 8.38 -12.42
N LEU A 179 23.78 7.10 -12.69
CA LEU A 179 22.96 6.35 -13.64
C LEU A 179 21.64 5.97 -12.97
N PRO A 180 20.49 6.28 -13.58
CA PRO A 180 19.20 5.86 -13.05
C PRO A 180 19.14 4.34 -13.05
N THR A 181 18.56 3.75 -12.00
CA THR A 181 18.39 2.31 -11.91
C THR A 181 17.08 1.87 -12.55
N TRP A 182 17.04 0.65 -13.07
CA TRP A 182 15.79 -0.03 -13.43
C TRP A 182 15.63 -1.22 -12.51
N SER A 183 15.17 -0.93 -11.29
CA SER A 183 15.30 -1.87 -10.18
C SER A 183 13.99 -2.08 -9.44
N CYS A 184 13.92 -3.19 -8.72
CA CYS A 184 12.88 -3.46 -7.73
C CYS A 184 13.53 -3.81 -6.40
N ASP A 185 12.76 -3.78 -5.34
CA ASP A 185 13.14 -4.34 -4.04
C ASP A 185 12.53 -5.74 -3.88
N ILE A 186 13.26 -6.61 -3.19
CA ILE A 186 12.69 -7.87 -2.66
C ILE A 186 13.03 -7.96 -1.19
N GLY A 187 12.02 -8.06 -0.35
CA GLY A 187 12.23 -7.99 1.08
C GLY A 187 10.99 -8.32 1.90
N PRO A 188 11.20 -8.49 3.21
CA PRO A 188 10.13 -8.71 4.17
C PRO A 188 9.24 -7.46 4.27
N HIS A 189 7.92 -7.67 4.27
CA HIS A 189 6.92 -6.61 4.38
C HIS A 189 5.96 -6.88 5.54
N GLY A 190 5.46 -5.82 6.17
CA GLY A 190 4.45 -5.90 7.20
C GLY A 190 3.08 -6.30 6.63
N TRP A 191 2.30 -7.10 7.35
CA TRP A 191 0.91 -7.39 6.97
C TRP A 191 0.04 -6.12 6.94
N GLY A 192 0.30 -5.18 7.85
CA GLY A 192 -0.54 -4.01 8.09
C GLY A 192 -0.47 -2.89 7.05
N ASP A 193 0.46 -2.96 6.09
CA ASP A 193 0.77 -1.85 5.17
C ASP A 193 0.26 -2.10 3.72
N GLY A 194 -0.81 -2.89 3.60
CA GLY A 194 -1.41 -3.21 2.31
C GLY A 194 -0.63 -4.30 1.57
N THR A 195 -1.09 -5.54 1.69
CA THR A 195 -0.50 -6.68 0.97
C THR A 195 -1.26 -6.92 -0.34
N ARG A 196 -0.54 -7.06 -1.45
CA ARG A 196 -1.12 -7.55 -2.72
C ARG A 196 -0.68 -8.99 -2.94
N MET A 197 -1.64 -9.88 -3.14
CA MET A 197 -1.37 -11.28 -3.43
C MET A 197 -1.75 -11.62 -4.88
N PHE A 198 -1.03 -12.58 -5.46
CA PHE A 198 -1.37 -13.15 -6.75
C PHE A 198 -2.00 -14.53 -6.55
N GLY A 199 -3.25 -14.68 -6.96
CA GLY A 199 -3.92 -15.97 -7.05
C GLY A 199 -3.74 -16.53 -8.46
N VAL A 200 -3.13 -17.71 -8.57
CA VAL A 200 -2.98 -18.42 -9.85
C VAL A 200 -3.86 -19.65 -9.81
N ARG A 201 -4.72 -19.81 -10.82
CA ARG A 201 -5.50 -21.05 -11.01
C ARG A 201 -4.57 -22.15 -11.51
N GLU A 202 -4.92 -23.40 -11.21
CA GLU A 202 -4.20 -24.54 -11.75
C GLU A 202 -4.23 -24.51 -13.30
N GLY A 203 -3.05 -24.67 -13.92
CA GLY A 203 -2.85 -24.53 -15.37
C GLY A 203 -1.97 -23.34 -15.76
N ASP A 204 -1.88 -23.08 -17.07
CA ASP A 204 -1.06 -21.98 -17.60
C ASP A 204 -1.72 -20.62 -17.32
N ALA A 205 -0.99 -19.73 -16.68
CA ALA A 205 -1.38 -18.33 -16.49
C ALA A 205 -0.63 -17.45 -17.50
N GLY A 206 -1.34 -16.99 -18.53
CA GLY A 206 -0.77 -16.11 -19.56
C GLY A 206 -0.68 -14.63 -19.16
N GLU A 207 -1.45 -14.19 -18.16
CA GLU A 207 -1.52 -12.79 -17.75
C GLU A 207 -1.91 -12.66 -16.27
N ILE A 208 -1.35 -11.66 -15.59
CA ILE A 208 -1.78 -11.22 -14.26
C ILE A 208 -2.70 -10.01 -14.42
N ARG A 209 -3.95 -10.13 -13.95
CA ARG A 209 -4.92 -9.03 -13.96
C ARG A 209 -5.08 -8.43 -12.58
N LYS A 210 -5.27 -7.11 -12.51
CA LYS A 210 -5.70 -6.44 -11.28
C LYS A 210 -7.07 -7.02 -10.90
N GLY A 211 -7.24 -7.38 -9.62
CA GLY A 211 -8.53 -7.78 -9.08
C GLY A 211 -9.58 -6.65 -9.15
N PRO A 212 -10.85 -6.96 -8.81
CA PRO A 212 -11.91 -5.96 -8.73
C PRO A 212 -11.49 -4.78 -7.86
N ASP A 213 -11.89 -3.58 -8.27
CA ASP A 213 -11.67 -2.34 -7.53
C ASP A 213 -13.02 -1.88 -7.00
N ALA A 214 -13.26 -2.12 -5.70
CA ALA A 214 -14.55 -1.89 -5.05
C ALA A 214 -15.05 -0.46 -5.28
N ARG A 215 -14.17 0.54 -5.20
CA ARG A 215 -14.52 1.93 -5.47
C ARG A 215 -15.01 2.13 -6.90
N LYS A 216 -14.26 1.63 -7.90
CA LYS A 216 -14.68 1.75 -9.31
C LYS A 216 -16.01 1.05 -9.56
N LEU A 217 -16.20 -0.15 -9.00
CA LEU A 217 -17.45 -0.90 -9.12
C LEU A 217 -18.61 -0.16 -8.48
N LEU A 218 -18.41 0.40 -7.27
CA LEU A 218 -19.40 1.19 -6.56
C LEU A 218 -19.82 2.41 -7.38
N LEU A 219 -18.88 3.20 -7.89
CA LEU A 219 -19.19 4.40 -8.66
C LEU A 219 -19.89 4.08 -9.98
N LYS A 220 -19.61 2.92 -10.60
CA LYS A 220 -20.21 2.47 -11.87
C LYS A 220 -21.61 1.88 -11.67
N HIS A 221 -21.77 1.03 -10.66
CA HIS A 221 -22.99 0.24 -10.41
C HIS A 221 -23.81 0.78 -9.23
N TRP A 222 -23.63 2.05 -8.86
CA TRP A 222 -24.23 2.64 -7.65
C TRP A 222 -25.74 2.38 -7.55
N ARG A 223 -26.47 2.38 -8.68
CA ARG A 223 -27.92 2.14 -8.74
C ARG A 223 -28.31 0.76 -8.21
N GLU A 224 -27.52 -0.27 -8.53
CA GLU A 224 -27.72 -1.66 -8.10
C GLU A 224 -27.24 -1.92 -6.67
N LEU A 225 -26.54 -0.94 -6.09
CA LEU A 225 -25.90 -0.99 -4.79
C LEU A 225 -26.57 -0.04 -3.78
N MET A 226 -27.73 0.53 -4.12
CA MET A 226 -28.52 1.33 -3.20
C MET A 226 -29.22 0.42 -2.18
N GLU A 227 -28.99 0.69 -0.90
CA GLU A 227 -29.64 0.01 0.23
C GLU A 227 -30.46 0.98 1.06
N PRO A 228 -31.58 0.51 1.67
CA PRO A 228 -32.35 1.31 2.61
C PRO A 228 -31.51 1.74 3.81
N THR A 229 -31.63 3.00 4.20
CA THR A 229 -30.88 3.58 5.33
C THR A 229 -31.62 3.45 6.66
N GLY A 230 -32.94 3.24 6.61
CA GLY A 230 -33.84 3.35 7.75
C GLY A 230 -34.06 4.79 8.23
N LEU A 231 -33.67 5.79 7.44
CA LEU A 231 -33.84 7.21 7.75
C LEU A 231 -35.01 7.79 6.96
N ASP A 232 -35.91 8.49 7.65
CA ASP A 232 -36.97 9.27 7.02
C ASP A 232 -36.50 10.68 6.61
N GLN A 233 -35.40 11.16 7.22
CA GLN A 233 -34.84 12.49 6.99
C GLN A 233 -33.31 12.44 7.00
N ALA A 234 -32.70 13.31 6.20
CA ALA A 234 -31.25 13.43 6.16
C ALA A 234 -30.70 13.98 7.49
N PRO A 235 -29.52 13.52 7.95
CA PRO A 235 -28.87 14.12 9.10
C PRO A 235 -28.67 15.62 8.91
N GLY A 236 -28.92 16.40 9.95
CA GLY A 236 -28.74 17.86 9.90
C GLY A 236 -27.27 18.27 9.77
N GLY A 237 -27.06 19.51 9.32
CA GLY A 237 -25.75 20.12 9.17
C GLY A 237 -25.33 20.30 7.71
N LEU A 238 -24.17 20.92 7.52
CA LEU A 238 -23.64 21.24 6.20
C LEU A 238 -23.08 19.98 5.51
N MET A 239 -23.63 19.65 4.35
CA MET A 239 -23.25 18.48 3.54
C MET A 239 -22.14 18.81 2.54
N VAL A 240 -21.21 17.88 2.36
CA VAL A 240 -20.19 17.99 1.29
C VAL A 240 -20.73 17.29 0.06
N LEU A 241 -20.65 17.92 -1.11
CA LEU A 241 -21.08 17.35 -2.38
C LEU A 241 -19.94 16.66 -3.10
N MET A 242 -20.28 15.68 -3.92
CA MET A 242 -19.41 15.08 -4.92
C MET A 242 -20.22 14.78 -6.18
N GLN A 243 -19.52 14.75 -7.31
CA GLN A 243 -20.10 14.36 -8.58
C GLN A 243 -19.48 13.04 -9.03
N LEU A 244 -20.33 12.10 -9.46
CA LEU A 244 -19.90 10.86 -10.09
C LEU A 244 -19.49 11.08 -11.55
N PRO A 245 -18.78 10.12 -12.18
CA PRO A 245 -18.41 10.22 -13.60
C PRO A 245 -19.61 10.34 -14.56
N ASP A 246 -20.80 9.86 -14.17
CA ASP A 246 -22.04 9.99 -14.94
C ASP A 246 -22.78 11.32 -14.66
N GLU A 247 -22.08 12.31 -14.12
CA GLU A 247 -22.58 13.64 -13.74
C GLU A 247 -23.62 13.66 -12.60
N THR A 248 -23.95 12.50 -12.03
CA THR A 248 -24.89 12.40 -10.90
C THR A 248 -24.27 12.98 -9.63
N TRP A 249 -25.06 13.76 -8.89
CA TRP A 249 -24.62 14.39 -7.65
C TRP A 249 -25.01 13.57 -6.42
N PHE A 250 -24.06 13.46 -5.50
CA PHE A 250 -24.23 12.83 -4.19
C PHE A 250 -23.72 13.74 -3.08
N THR A 251 -24.25 13.58 -1.88
CA THR A 251 -23.53 13.99 -0.67
C THR A 251 -22.42 12.99 -0.38
N GLN A 252 -21.41 13.39 0.40
CA GLN A 252 -20.36 12.50 0.86
C GLN A 252 -20.61 12.01 2.28
N VAL A 253 -20.15 10.80 2.61
CA VAL A 253 -20.10 10.30 3.99
C VAL A 253 -19.30 11.30 4.84
N PRO A 254 -19.86 11.83 5.94
CA PRO A 254 -19.24 12.91 6.70
C PRO A 254 -17.87 12.55 7.29
N LYS A 255 -16.86 13.38 7.02
CA LYS A 255 -15.57 13.32 7.71
C LYS A 255 -15.66 13.79 9.16
N LYS A 256 -14.76 13.27 10.01
CA LYS A 256 -14.60 13.69 11.41
C LYS A 256 -13.37 14.58 11.58
N GLY A 257 -13.59 15.81 12.03
CA GLY A 257 -12.55 16.83 12.24
C GLY A 257 -11.87 17.29 10.95
N ALA A 258 -10.72 17.93 11.09
CA ALA A 258 -9.90 18.39 9.98
C ALA A 258 -9.26 17.21 9.22
N ARG A 259 -9.85 16.86 8.08
CA ARG A 259 -9.39 15.77 7.19
C ARG A 259 -9.65 16.12 5.73
N ALA A 260 -9.05 15.37 4.82
CA ALA A 260 -9.47 15.35 3.43
C ALA A 260 -10.91 14.85 3.32
N ASP A 261 -11.60 15.26 2.27
CA ASP A 261 -12.93 14.75 1.94
C ASP A 261 -12.89 13.26 1.64
N THR A 262 -13.97 12.55 1.95
CA THR A 262 -14.00 11.08 1.87
C THR A 262 -14.15 10.60 0.43
N TYR A 263 -14.85 11.38 -0.40
CA TYR A 263 -15.28 11.01 -1.74
C TYR A 263 -16.02 9.66 -1.79
N GLU A 264 -16.67 9.29 -0.68
CA GLU A 264 -17.56 8.13 -0.58
C GLU A 264 -19.01 8.64 -0.66
N PRO A 265 -19.81 8.23 -1.67
CA PRO A 265 -21.16 8.76 -1.87
C PRO A 265 -22.10 8.26 -0.75
N GLU A 266 -22.96 9.16 -0.27
CA GLU A 266 -23.96 8.85 0.75
C GLU A 266 -25.38 9.03 0.20
N PHE A 267 -25.90 10.24 0.06
CA PHE A 267 -27.28 10.46 -0.39
C PHE A 267 -27.34 11.04 -1.79
N LEU A 268 -28.24 10.50 -2.61
CA LEU A 268 -28.50 11.02 -3.95
C LEU A 268 -29.09 12.43 -3.85
N VAL A 269 -28.50 13.38 -4.58
CA VAL A 269 -29.02 14.75 -4.68
C VAL A 269 -30.12 14.79 -5.75
N LYS A 270 -31.34 15.12 -5.33
CA LYS A 270 -32.54 15.21 -6.18
C LYS A 270 -32.66 16.57 -6.86
N SER A 271 -32.29 17.63 -6.16
CA SER A 271 -32.28 19.00 -6.69
C SER A 271 -31.12 19.77 -6.08
N MET A 272 -30.57 20.71 -6.84
CA MET A 272 -29.43 21.52 -6.43
C MET A 272 -29.55 22.93 -6.98
N GLN A 273 -29.47 23.93 -6.10
CA GLN A 273 -29.47 25.33 -6.44
C GLN A 273 -28.24 26.01 -5.84
N GLN A 274 -27.51 26.77 -6.65
CA GLN A 274 -26.38 27.56 -6.17
C GLN A 274 -26.85 28.66 -5.21
N VAL A 275 -26.12 28.86 -4.11
CA VAL A 275 -26.42 29.87 -3.09
C VAL A 275 -25.19 30.73 -2.84
N GLY A 276 -25.29 32.01 -3.18
CA GLY A 276 -24.19 32.96 -3.07
C GLY A 276 -23.10 32.75 -4.13
N GLU A 277 -22.11 33.64 -4.09
CA GLU A 277 -20.89 33.56 -4.89
C GLU A 277 -19.92 32.52 -4.31
N ALA A 278 -18.97 32.04 -5.12
CA ALA A 278 -17.88 31.23 -4.62
C ALA A 278 -16.98 32.07 -3.69
N VAL A 279 -16.68 31.54 -2.51
CA VAL A 279 -15.89 32.23 -1.50
C VAL A 279 -14.61 31.47 -1.19
N ARG A 280 -13.58 32.20 -0.80
CA ARG A 280 -12.32 31.62 -0.35
C ARG A 280 -12.38 31.35 1.14
N PHE A 281 -12.04 30.12 1.54
CA PHE A 281 -11.82 29.80 2.95
C PHE A 281 -10.36 29.42 3.19
N TYR A 282 -9.98 29.37 4.46
CA TYR A 282 -8.61 29.14 4.89
C TYR A 282 -8.58 28.10 6.01
N THR A 283 -7.63 27.18 5.93
CA THR A 283 -7.38 26.11 6.91
C THR A 283 -5.90 26.13 7.31
N ASP A 284 -5.56 25.53 8.44
CA ASP A 284 -4.16 25.39 8.86
C ASP A 284 -3.41 24.42 7.94
N SER A 285 -2.15 24.73 7.64
CA SER A 285 -1.34 23.86 6.77
C SER A 285 -1.03 22.51 7.43
N ASN A 286 -1.04 21.47 6.60
CA ASN A 286 -0.71 20.11 7.00
C ASN A 286 0.75 19.73 6.63
N TYR A 287 1.62 20.74 6.40
CA TYR A 287 3.03 20.54 6.08
C TYR A 287 3.74 19.58 7.07
N PRO A 288 4.59 18.65 6.59
CA PRO A 288 5.03 18.46 5.20
C PRO A 288 4.15 17.53 4.36
N VAL A 289 2.95 17.15 4.84
CA VAL A 289 2.11 16.18 4.15
C VAL A 289 1.31 16.89 3.04
N PRO A 290 1.45 16.50 1.77
CA PRO A 290 0.82 17.17 0.62
C PRO A 290 -0.65 16.76 0.45
N ILE A 291 -1.44 16.88 1.52
CA ILE A 291 -2.87 16.55 1.54
C ILE A 291 -3.62 17.75 2.12
N PHE A 292 -4.54 18.31 1.34
CA PHE A 292 -5.43 19.39 1.78
C PHE A 292 -6.41 18.86 2.82
N ARG A 293 -6.28 19.33 4.07
CA ARG A 293 -7.14 18.95 5.20
C ARG A 293 -7.80 20.18 5.75
N TYR A 294 -9.09 20.08 6.01
CA TYR A 294 -9.86 21.20 6.56
C TYR A 294 -11.03 20.69 7.37
N ASP A 295 -11.51 21.51 8.31
CA ASP A 295 -12.73 21.23 9.07
C ASP A 295 -13.94 21.83 8.32
N ARG A 296 -15.05 21.10 8.28
CA ARG A 296 -16.28 21.57 7.65
C ARG A 296 -16.81 22.86 8.30
N LYS A 297 -16.49 23.10 9.57
CA LYS A 297 -16.85 24.33 10.29
C LYS A 297 -16.18 25.57 9.71
N GLU A 298 -14.98 25.45 9.14
CA GLU A 298 -14.28 26.57 8.49
C GLU A 298 -14.98 27.01 7.22
N VAL A 299 -15.54 26.05 6.49
CA VAL A 299 -16.39 26.28 5.32
C VAL A 299 -17.74 26.85 5.74
N GLU A 300 -18.38 26.26 6.76
CA GLU A 300 -19.66 26.74 7.29
C GLU A 300 -19.59 28.20 7.78
N ALA A 301 -18.45 28.62 8.31
CA ALA A 301 -18.23 29.98 8.78
C ALA A 301 -18.21 31.04 7.67
N VAL A 302 -17.89 30.66 6.42
CA VAL A 302 -17.80 31.61 5.30
C VAL A 302 -18.99 31.54 4.33
N LEU A 303 -19.77 30.45 4.37
CA LEU A 303 -20.91 30.27 3.47
C LEU A 303 -22.17 30.99 3.97
N PRO A 304 -23.07 31.38 3.05
CA PRO A 304 -24.39 31.90 3.42
C PRO A 304 -25.17 30.91 4.27
N LYS A 305 -25.85 31.38 5.33
CA LYS A 305 -26.68 30.53 6.22
C LYS A 305 -27.81 29.77 5.52
N SER A 306 -28.18 30.20 4.32
CA SER A 306 -29.20 29.55 3.48
C SER A 306 -28.67 28.33 2.71
N ALA A 307 -27.36 28.13 2.65
CA ALA A 307 -26.76 26.93 2.08
C ALA A 307 -26.84 25.77 3.09
N ASN A 308 -27.22 24.59 2.60
CA ASN A 308 -27.19 23.34 3.37
C ASN A 308 -26.16 22.33 2.83
N ALA A 309 -25.51 22.64 1.70
CA ALA A 309 -24.42 21.85 1.16
C ALA A 309 -23.36 22.73 0.47
N TYR A 310 -22.21 22.14 0.15
CA TYR A 310 -21.15 22.83 -0.59
C TYR A 310 -20.30 21.88 -1.45
N ALA A 311 -19.59 22.44 -2.43
CA ALA A 311 -18.53 21.77 -3.18
C ALA A 311 -17.29 22.65 -3.25
N LEU A 312 -16.11 22.04 -3.28
CA LEU A 312 -14.87 22.74 -3.64
C LEU A 312 -14.88 22.99 -5.16
N VAL A 313 -14.66 24.24 -5.58
CA VAL A 313 -14.78 24.67 -6.99
C VAL A 313 -13.48 25.24 -7.56
N GLY A 314 -12.34 24.90 -6.95
CA GLY A 314 -11.01 25.25 -7.43
C GLY A 314 -9.94 24.39 -6.77
N GLU A 315 -8.73 24.47 -7.31
CA GLU A 315 -7.59 23.74 -6.74
C GLU A 315 -7.17 24.33 -5.39
N PRO A 316 -6.82 23.48 -4.40
CA PRO A 316 -6.20 23.94 -3.17
C PRO A 316 -4.87 24.65 -3.45
N ASP A 317 -4.63 25.76 -2.75
CA ASP A 317 -3.36 26.48 -2.75
C ASP A 317 -2.56 26.11 -1.50
N PHE A 318 -1.39 25.51 -1.74
CA PHE A 318 -0.49 24.99 -0.71
C PHE A 318 0.63 25.98 -0.43
N THR A 319 0.72 26.43 0.81
CA THR A 319 1.77 27.37 1.24
C THR A 319 3.07 26.67 1.68
N ASN A 320 3.05 25.35 1.87
CA ASN A 320 4.21 24.50 2.21
C ASN A 320 5.09 25.03 3.36
N GLY A 321 4.48 25.71 4.33
CA GLY A 321 5.18 26.35 5.46
C GLY A 321 4.63 25.90 6.81
N VAL A 322 5.50 25.80 7.81
CA VAL A 322 5.06 25.54 9.18
C VAL A 322 4.28 26.76 9.69
N GLY A 323 3.05 26.55 10.14
CA GLY A 323 2.19 27.63 10.65
C GLY A 323 1.60 28.55 9.58
N SER A 324 1.69 28.18 8.30
CA SER A 324 0.99 28.87 7.22
C SER A 324 -0.45 28.38 7.09
N ARG A 325 -1.26 29.11 6.31
CA ARG A 325 -2.64 28.71 5.98
C ARG A 325 -2.71 28.24 4.54
N GLU A 326 -3.44 27.16 4.30
CA GLU A 326 -3.82 26.68 2.98
C GLU A 326 -5.21 27.22 2.65
N THR A 327 -5.57 27.26 1.36
CA THR A 327 -6.83 27.86 0.95
C THR A 327 -7.45 27.17 -0.27
N CYS A 328 -8.78 27.19 -0.37
CA CYS A 328 -9.52 26.69 -1.51
C CYS A 328 -10.79 27.53 -1.72
N LEU A 329 -11.32 27.52 -2.95
CA LEU A 329 -12.60 28.12 -3.26
C LEU A 329 -13.73 27.12 -2.98
N VAL A 330 -14.79 27.61 -2.35
CA VAL A 330 -15.98 26.83 -2.03
C VAL A 330 -17.24 27.51 -2.54
N GLN A 331 -18.14 26.71 -3.12
CA GLN A 331 -19.46 27.14 -3.55
C GLN A 331 -20.53 26.54 -2.65
N GLY A 332 -21.40 27.39 -2.09
CA GLY A 332 -22.57 26.97 -1.32
C GLY A 332 -23.73 26.58 -2.22
N TYR A 333 -24.51 25.61 -1.78
CA TYR A 333 -25.71 25.12 -2.46
C TYR A 333 -26.86 24.90 -1.47
N ARG A 334 -28.08 24.99 -1.99
CA ARG A 334 -29.28 24.44 -1.39
C ARG A 334 -29.67 23.18 -2.16
N VAL A 335 -29.62 22.03 -1.49
CA VAL A 335 -29.92 20.73 -2.07
C VAL A 335 -31.07 20.03 -1.36
N GLU A 336 -31.81 19.23 -2.13
CA GLU A 336 -32.71 18.21 -1.61
C GLU A 336 -32.10 16.84 -1.90
N VAL A 337 -32.15 15.94 -0.92
CA VAL A 337 -31.54 14.62 -1.03
C VAL A 337 -32.57 13.52 -0.80
N ASP A 338 -32.27 12.31 -1.27
CA ASP A 338 -32.97 11.12 -0.84
C ASP A 338 -32.30 10.49 0.39
N PRO A 339 -32.83 10.66 1.61
CA PRO A 339 -32.23 10.06 2.79
C PRO A 339 -32.58 8.58 2.93
N THR A 340 -33.56 8.06 2.19
CA THR A 340 -34.15 6.73 2.42
C THR A 340 -33.27 5.60 1.90
N HIS A 341 -32.41 5.90 0.92
CA HIS A 341 -31.47 4.96 0.33
C HIS A 341 -30.09 5.58 0.18
N ARG A 342 -29.05 4.75 0.29
CA ARG A 342 -27.67 5.13 -0.02
C ARG A 342 -26.91 3.98 -0.66
N PRO A 343 -25.83 4.23 -1.42
CA PRO A 343 -24.93 3.16 -1.84
C PRO A 343 -24.38 2.41 -0.63
N ILE A 344 -24.15 1.09 -0.76
CA ILE A 344 -23.38 0.34 0.22
C ILE A 344 -22.02 1.01 0.42
N LYS A 345 -21.46 0.90 1.63
CA LYS A 345 -20.14 1.46 1.89
C LYS A 345 -19.07 0.74 1.06
N GLU A 346 -18.06 1.49 0.61
CA GLU A 346 -16.96 0.94 -0.20
C GLU A 346 -16.32 -0.26 0.49
N LYS A 347 -16.05 -0.14 1.80
CA LYS A 347 -15.46 -1.20 2.61
C LYS A 347 -16.36 -2.43 2.75
N VAL A 348 -17.68 -2.28 2.68
CA VAL A 348 -18.60 -3.43 2.71
C VAL A 348 -18.48 -4.19 1.40
N LEU A 349 -18.50 -3.49 0.26
CA LEU A 349 -18.29 -4.10 -1.06
C LEU A 349 -16.92 -4.75 -1.20
N GLU A 350 -15.87 -4.11 -0.68
CA GLU A 350 -14.50 -4.64 -0.69
C GLU A 350 -14.39 -6.03 -0.01
N ASN A 351 -15.25 -6.28 0.99
CA ASN A 351 -15.29 -7.56 1.71
C ASN A 351 -16.34 -8.55 1.13
N ASP A 352 -17.03 -8.19 0.05
CA ASP A 352 -18.00 -9.05 -0.64
C ASP A 352 -17.49 -9.42 -2.04
N TYR A 353 -16.60 -10.42 -2.07
CA TYR A 353 -15.96 -10.87 -3.30
C TYR A 353 -16.98 -11.35 -4.34
N ASP A 354 -17.99 -12.12 -3.92
CA ASP A 354 -18.99 -12.66 -4.85
C ASP A 354 -19.80 -11.54 -5.50
N ARG A 355 -20.19 -10.51 -4.74
CA ARG A 355 -20.88 -9.34 -5.30
C ARG A 355 -19.97 -8.56 -6.25
N MET A 356 -18.69 -8.35 -5.89
CA MET A 356 -17.74 -7.70 -6.79
C MET A 356 -17.57 -8.46 -8.12
N MET A 357 -17.48 -9.79 -8.07
CA MET A 357 -17.37 -10.62 -9.27
C MET A 357 -18.65 -10.63 -10.11
N GLN A 358 -19.84 -10.58 -9.49
CA GLN A 358 -21.11 -10.42 -10.21
C GLN A 358 -21.13 -9.12 -11.02
N LEU A 359 -20.73 -8.01 -10.41
CA LEU A 359 -20.72 -6.70 -11.08
C LEU A 359 -19.72 -6.66 -12.26
N LEU A 360 -18.60 -7.38 -12.15
CA LEU A 360 -17.63 -7.51 -13.24
C LEU A 360 -18.18 -8.32 -14.44
N ASN A 361 -19.07 -9.29 -14.21
CA ASN A 361 -19.63 -10.13 -15.27
C ASN A 361 -20.79 -9.46 -16.04
N VAL A 362 -21.19 -8.25 -15.64
CA VAL A 362 -22.14 -7.40 -16.38
C VAL A 362 -21.40 -6.55 -17.44
N GLU A 363 -20.07 -6.69 -17.55
CA GLU A 363 -19.23 -6.19 -18.67
C GLU A 363 -19.31 -7.11 -19.89
#